data_AF-A0A7L5EHP1-F1
#
_entry.id   AF-A0A7L5EHP1-F1
#
_cell.length_a   1.000
_cell.length_b   1.000
_cell.length_c   1.000
_cell.angle_alpha   90.00
_cell.angle_beta   90.00
_cell.angle_gamma   90.00
#
_symmetry.space_group_name_H-M   'P 1'
#
loop_
_entity.id
_entity.type
_entity.pdbx_description
1 polymer ?
#
loop_
_entity_poly.entity_id
_entity_poly.type
_entity_poly.pdbx_seq_one_letter_code
_entity_poly.pdbx_strand_id
1 'polypeptide(L)'
;MGLDPQLTMIYDVAEPILNIISETNPEILKDYMENCIIQNNRDYLPREFREKEAALFNKEIQPVNKLLKTAATQYMTYHLSRLYVEKYFDPSYKQRGTEMANEMRSVFKRRIENLDWMSETTKSKAIAKLEAMKFNIGYPDA
;
A
#
# COMPACT_ATOMS: atom_id res chain seq x y z
N MET A 1 -23.67 -17.74 -16.85
CA MET A 1 -23.14 -18.53 -15.72
C MET A 1 -23.05 -17.59 -14.52
N GLY A 2 -23.86 -17.81 -13.49
CA GLY A 2 -23.96 -16.92 -12.32
C GLY A 2 -22.77 -17.07 -11.37
N LEU A 3 -21.61 -16.59 -11.79
CA LEU A 3 -20.43 -16.48 -10.93
C LEU A 3 -20.48 -15.16 -10.14
N ASP A 4 -19.84 -15.17 -8.96
CA ASP A 4 -19.68 -13.99 -8.11
C ASP A 4 -19.04 -12.84 -8.91
N PRO A 5 -19.61 -11.62 -8.89
CA PRO A 5 -19.05 -10.46 -9.59
C PRO A 5 -17.55 -10.20 -9.33
N GLN A 6 -17.04 -10.52 -8.13
CA GLN A 6 -15.60 -10.41 -7.85
C GLN A 6 -14.77 -11.47 -8.59
N LEU A 7 -15.28 -12.70 -8.71
CA LEU A 7 -14.65 -13.74 -9.50
C LEU A 7 -14.70 -13.42 -11.00
N THR A 8 -15.79 -12.85 -11.50
CA THR A 8 -15.90 -12.41 -12.90
C THR A 8 -14.89 -11.32 -13.22
N MET A 9 -14.73 -10.31 -12.35
CA MET A 9 -13.73 -9.24 -12.55
C MET A 9 -12.29 -9.77 -12.55
N ILE A 10 -11.97 -10.74 -11.70
CA ILE A 10 -10.65 -11.39 -11.68
C ILE A 10 -10.44 -12.20 -12.97
N TYR A 11 -11.48 -12.91 -13.43
CA TYR A 11 -11.43 -13.72 -14.64
C TYR A 11 -11.25 -12.85 -15.90
N ASP A 12 -11.98 -11.74 -16.01
CA ASP A 12 -11.89 -10.82 -17.17
C ASP A 12 -10.48 -10.20 -17.33
N VAL A 13 -9.76 -10.00 -16.22
CA VAL A 13 -8.38 -9.51 -16.23
C VAL A 13 -7.37 -10.65 -16.49
N ALA A 14 -7.65 -11.84 -15.97
CA ALA A 14 -6.76 -12.99 -16.07
C ALA A 14 -6.81 -13.67 -17.44
N GLU A 15 -7.98 -13.72 -18.09
CA GLU A 15 -8.19 -14.44 -19.35
C GLU A 15 -7.27 -13.95 -20.49
N PRO A 16 -7.11 -12.62 -20.74
CA PRO A 16 -6.16 -12.16 -21.75
C PRO A 16 -4.71 -12.57 -21.45
N ILE A 17 -4.32 -12.57 -20.17
CA ILE A 17 -2.97 -12.95 -19.73
C ILE A 17 -2.75 -14.45 -19.94
N LEU A 18 -3.74 -15.28 -19.58
CA LEU A 18 -3.67 -16.72 -19.77
C LEU A 18 -3.58 -17.10 -21.24
N ASN A 19 -4.29 -16.39 -22.11
CA ASN A 19 -4.20 -16.60 -23.56
C ASN A 19 -2.80 -16.27 -24.08
N ILE A 20 -2.24 -15.11 -23.69
CA ILE A 20 -0.87 -14.73 -24.05
C ILE A 20 0.14 -15.79 -23.58
N ILE A 21 0.04 -16.25 -22.34
CA ILE A 21 0.94 -17.28 -21.80
C ILE A 21 0.79 -18.59 -22.59
N SER A 22 -0.44 -18.98 -22.93
CA SER A 22 -0.71 -20.25 -23.62
C SER A 22 -0.25 -20.25 -25.08
N GLU A 23 -0.26 -19.08 -25.73
CA GLU A 23 0.16 -18.90 -27.12
C GLU A 23 1.66 -18.61 -27.27
N THR A 24 2.35 -18.26 -26.19
CA THR A 24 3.78 -17.89 -26.22
C THR A 24 4.68 -19.13 -26.15
N ASN A 25 5.76 -19.14 -26.93
CA ASN A 25 6.79 -20.18 -26.89
C ASN A 25 7.37 -20.33 -25.45
N PRO A 26 7.43 -21.55 -24.88
CA PRO A 26 7.99 -21.79 -23.56
C PRO A 26 9.40 -21.22 -23.33
N GLU A 27 10.27 -21.20 -24.34
CA GLU A 27 11.62 -20.63 -24.21
C GLU A 27 11.57 -19.12 -24.00
N ILE A 28 10.67 -18.41 -24.68
CA ILE A 28 10.47 -16.97 -24.48
C ILE A 28 9.94 -16.69 -23.08
N LEU A 29 9.01 -17.52 -22.60
CA LEU A 29 8.50 -17.41 -21.23
C LEU A 29 9.60 -17.65 -20.20
N LYS A 30 10.47 -18.64 -20.44
CA LYS A 30 11.63 -18.92 -19.60
C LYS A 30 12.59 -17.73 -19.54
N ASP A 31 12.99 -17.20 -20.70
CA ASP A 31 13.88 -16.02 -20.77
C ASP A 31 13.27 -14.81 -20.06
N TYR A 32 11.96 -14.59 -20.24
CA TYR A 32 11.23 -13.52 -19.56
C TYR A 32 11.23 -13.71 -18.04
N MET A 33 10.98 -14.94 -17.55
CA MET A 33 11.00 -15.26 -16.12
C MET A 33 12.40 -15.10 -15.53
N GLU A 34 13.44 -15.53 -16.23
CA GLU A 34 14.84 -15.33 -15.82
C GLU A 34 15.16 -13.84 -15.68
N ASN A 35 14.77 -13.02 -16.67
CA ASN A 35 14.92 -11.58 -16.58
C ASN A 35 14.12 -11.02 -15.39
N CYS A 36 12.86 -11.44 -15.18
CA CYS A 36 12.08 -11.02 -14.01
C CYS A 36 12.79 -11.31 -12.68
N ILE A 37 13.39 -12.49 -12.53
CA ILE A 37 14.14 -12.86 -11.33
C ILE A 37 15.36 -11.96 -11.16
N ILE A 38 16.14 -11.73 -12.23
CA ILE A 38 17.30 -10.84 -12.20
C ILE A 38 16.88 -9.44 -11.79
N GLN A 39 15.84 -8.89 -12.42
CA GLN A 39 15.37 -7.54 -12.13
C GLN A 39 14.84 -7.39 -10.70
N ASN A 40 14.14 -8.40 -10.17
CA ASN A 40 13.62 -8.36 -8.80
C ASN A 40 14.70 -8.49 -7.73
N ASN A 41 15.83 -9.13 -8.05
CA ASN A 41 16.92 -9.38 -7.10
C ASN A 41 18.15 -8.49 -7.33
N ARG A 42 18.13 -7.61 -8.33
CA ARG A 42 19.29 -6.82 -8.78
C ARG A 42 20.02 -6.04 -7.69
N ASP A 43 19.30 -5.56 -6.68
CA ASP A 43 19.88 -4.82 -5.55
C ASP A 43 20.69 -5.72 -4.60
N TYR A 44 20.48 -7.03 -4.67
CA TYR A 44 21.18 -8.08 -3.90
C TYR A 44 22.24 -8.82 -4.74
N LEU A 45 22.29 -8.59 -6.04
CA LEU A 45 23.27 -9.18 -6.95
C LEU A 45 24.61 -8.40 -6.93
N PRO A 46 25.68 -8.97 -7.50
CA PRO A 46 26.94 -8.25 -7.68
C PRO A 46 26.74 -6.89 -8.37
N ARG A 47 27.59 -5.93 -8.00
CA ARG A 47 27.49 -4.53 -8.46
C ARG A 47 27.33 -4.40 -9.98
N GLU A 48 28.01 -5.25 -10.75
CA GLU A 48 27.96 -5.26 -12.22
C GLU A 48 26.54 -5.28 -12.81
N PHE A 49 25.59 -5.95 -12.16
CA PHE A 49 24.20 -6.02 -12.62
C PHE A 49 23.52 -4.66 -12.53
N ARG A 50 23.76 -3.92 -11.44
CA ARG A 50 23.27 -2.55 -11.26
C ARG A 50 23.94 -1.57 -12.23
N GLU A 51 25.21 -1.77 -12.57
CA GLU A 51 25.91 -0.92 -13.54
C GLU A 51 25.38 -1.12 -14.96
N LYS A 52 25.13 -2.36 -15.36
CA LYS A 52 24.52 -2.68 -16.65
C LYS A 52 23.10 -2.14 -16.79
N GLU A 53 22.28 -2.26 -15.74
CA GLU A 53 20.95 -1.66 -15.71
C GLU A 53 21.02 -0.13 -15.81
N ALA A 54 21.88 0.50 -15.00
CA ALA A 54 22.10 1.94 -15.02
C ALA A 54 22.48 2.45 -16.43
N ALA A 55 23.39 1.74 -17.12
CA ALA A 55 23.76 2.04 -18.49
C ALA A 55 22.59 1.86 -19.48
N LEU A 56 21.82 0.77 -19.34
CA LEU A 56 20.69 0.47 -20.22
C LEU A 56 19.58 1.52 -20.13
N PHE A 57 19.29 2.02 -18.92
CA PHE A 57 18.20 2.97 -18.67
C PHE A 57 18.67 4.41 -18.49
N ASN A 58 19.95 4.71 -18.76
CA ASN A 58 20.57 6.02 -18.55
C ASN A 58 20.30 6.58 -17.13
N LYS A 59 20.48 5.74 -16.11
CA LYS A 59 20.27 6.05 -14.69
C LYS A 59 21.60 6.10 -13.95
N GLU A 60 21.63 6.85 -12.85
CA GLU A 60 22.76 6.82 -11.92
C GLU A 60 22.69 5.60 -11.00
N ILE A 61 23.86 4.99 -10.75
CA ILE A 61 24.00 3.90 -9.80
C ILE A 61 23.78 4.42 -8.39
N GLN A 62 22.81 3.85 -7.68
CA GLN A 62 22.53 4.23 -6.30
C GLN A 62 23.67 3.75 -5.36
N PRO A 63 24.13 4.61 -4.44
CA PRO A 63 25.15 4.22 -3.47
C PRO A 63 24.59 3.20 -2.46
N VAL A 64 25.46 2.35 -1.93
CA VAL A 64 25.08 1.20 -1.07
C VAL A 64 24.32 1.65 0.18
N ASN A 65 24.71 2.78 0.79
CA ASN A 65 24.01 3.32 1.96
C ASN A 65 22.54 3.64 1.69
N LYS A 66 22.22 4.11 0.47
CA LYS A 66 20.84 4.38 0.06
C LYS A 66 20.06 3.07 -0.13
N LEU A 67 20.69 2.05 -0.72
CA LEU A 67 20.08 0.72 -0.84
C LEU A 67 19.76 0.10 0.52
N LEU A 68 20.71 0.14 1.45
CA LEU A 68 20.52 -0.36 2.81
C LEU A 68 19.40 0.38 3.54
N LYS A 69 19.34 1.71 3.39
CA LYS A 69 18.25 2.52 3.95
C LYS A 69 16.90 2.12 3.37
N THR A 70 16.81 1.92 2.05
CA THR A 70 15.58 1.48 1.39
C THR A 70 15.16 0.11 1.90
N ALA A 71 16.07 -0.87 1.93
CA ALA A 71 15.78 -2.22 2.41
C ALA A 71 15.32 -2.21 3.88
N ALA A 72 16.03 -1.51 4.77
CA ALA A 72 15.63 -1.38 6.16
C ALA A 72 14.23 -0.73 6.29
N THR A 73 13.95 0.30 5.50
CA THR A 73 12.64 0.96 5.50
C THR A 73 11.53 0.05 4.97
N GLN A 74 11.82 -0.81 3.99
CA GLN A 74 10.84 -1.70 3.35
C GLN A 74 10.52 -2.94 4.21
N TYR A 75 11.53 -3.56 4.81
CA TYR A 75 11.35 -4.84 5.52
C TYR A 75 11.25 -4.68 7.04
N MET A 76 11.75 -3.57 7.59
CA MET A 76 11.79 -3.33 9.04
C MET A 76 11.00 -2.08 9.44
N THR A 77 10.02 -1.65 8.64
CA THR A 77 9.27 -0.42 8.85
C THR A 77 8.73 -0.31 10.28
N TYR A 78 8.09 -1.35 10.80
CA TYR A 78 7.51 -1.33 12.15
C TYR A 78 8.55 -1.17 13.26
N HIS A 79 9.69 -1.85 13.14
CA HIS A 79 10.77 -1.77 14.12
C HIS A 79 11.39 -0.37 14.12
N LEU A 80 11.66 0.19 12.93
CA LEU A 80 12.19 1.54 12.79
C LEU A 80 11.21 2.60 13.31
N SER A 81 9.93 2.46 12.98
CA SER A 81 8.88 3.36 13.46
C SER A 81 8.73 3.31 14.98
N ARG A 82 8.82 2.12 15.60
CA ARG A 82 8.80 1.99 17.05
C ARG A 82 9.98 2.72 17.71
N LEU A 83 11.20 2.51 17.21
CA LEU A 83 12.39 3.23 17.71
C LEU A 83 12.26 4.75 17.55
N TYR A 84 11.65 5.19 16.44
CA TYR A 84 11.36 6.61 16.23
C TYR A 84 10.38 7.15 17.28
N VAL A 85 9.29 6.41 17.54
CA VAL A 85 8.29 6.80 18.55
C VAL A 85 8.92 6.89 19.93
N GLU A 86 9.66 5.86 20.35
CA GLU A 86 10.33 5.81 21.65
C GLU A 86 11.30 6.98 21.87
N LYS A 87 11.96 7.45 20.81
CA LYS A 87 13.01 8.47 20.91
C LYS A 87 12.53 9.90 20.65
N TYR A 88 11.53 10.09 19.79
CA TYR A 88 11.21 11.41 19.24
C TYR A 88 9.73 11.78 19.30
N PHE A 89 8.82 10.83 19.55
CA PHE A 89 7.38 11.14 19.54
C PHE A 89 6.89 11.49 20.94
N ASP A 90 6.42 12.73 21.11
CA ASP A 90 5.76 13.16 22.34
C ASP A 90 4.34 12.56 22.43
N PRO A 91 4.02 11.78 23.50
CA PRO A 91 2.70 11.18 23.67
C PRO A 91 1.55 12.20 23.67
N SER A 92 1.79 13.45 24.06
CA SER A 92 0.79 14.53 24.03
C SER A 92 0.26 14.81 22.62
N TYR A 93 1.06 14.55 21.58
CA TYR A 93 0.64 14.73 20.19
C TYR A 93 -0.41 13.69 19.79
N LYS A 94 -0.29 12.45 20.29
CA LYS A 94 -1.31 11.41 20.06
C LYS A 94 -2.61 11.74 20.76
N GLN A 95 -2.54 12.23 22.00
CA GLN A 95 -3.72 12.69 22.72
C GLN A 95 -4.44 13.81 21.96
N ARG A 96 -3.72 14.88 21.60
CA ARG A 96 -4.29 16.02 20.87
C ARG A 96 -4.87 15.64 19.52
N GLY A 97 -4.20 14.75 18.79
CA GLY A 97 -4.73 14.21 17.53
C GLY A 97 -6.02 13.42 17.74
N THR A 98 -6.10 12.62 18.81
CA THR A 98 -7.29 11.82 19.15
C THR A 98 -8.49 12.70 19.50
N GLU A 99 -8.26 13.75 20.30
CA GLU A 99 -9.28 14.75 20.62
C GLU A 99 -9.82 15.41 19.34
N MET A 100 -8.92 15.90 18.47
CA MET A 100 -9.29 16.52 17.19
C MET A 100 -10.07 15.56 16.28
N ALA A 101 -9.68 14.29 16.20
CA ALA A 101 -10.37 13.31 15.37
C ALA A 101 -11.80 13.03 15.88
N ASN A 102 -11.99 12.98 17.20
CA ASN A 102 -13.31 12.83 17.81
C ASN A 102 -14.19 14.07 17.62
N GLU A 103 -13.60 15.27 17.69
CA GLU A 103 -14.29 16.52 17.35
C GLU A 103 -14.75 16.51 15.88
N MET A 104 -13.88 16.11 14.95
CA MET A 104 -14.23 15.97 13.54
C MET A 104 -15.38 14.96 13.34
N ARG A 105 -15.32 13.80 14.00
CA ARG A 105 -16.41 12.81 13.96
C ARG A 105 -17.74 13.44 14.40
N SER A 106 -17.71 14.19 15.50
CA SER A 106 -18.89 14.86 16.05
C SER A 106 -19.46 15.90 15.08
N VAL A 107 -18.59 16.70 14.43
CA VAL A 107 -18.99 17.66 13.40
C VAL A 107 -19.61 16.95 12.20
N PHE A 108 -19.00 15.87 11.72
CA PHE A 108 -19.53 15.10 10.59
C PHE A 108 -20.88 14.47 10.90
N LYS A 109 -21.08 13.93 12.10
CA LYS A 109 -22.37 13.41 12.55
C LYS A 109 -23.46 14.46 12.49
N ARG A 110 -23.21 15.64 13.08
CA ARG A 110 -24.13 16.79 13.02
C ARG A 110 -24.43 17.19 11.58
N ARG A 111 -23.43 17.19 10.69
CA ARG A 111 -23.66 17.49 9.27
C ARG A 111 -24.59 16.47 8.64
N ILE A 112 -24.35 15.17 8.84
CA ILE A 112 -25.18 14.09 8.28
C ILE A 112 -26.64 14.22 8.73
N GLU A 113 -26.87 14.52 10.01
CA GLU A 113 -28.22 14.71 10.58
C GLU A 113 -28.99 15.83 9.86
N ASN A 114 -28.30 16.91 9.47
CA ASN A 114 -28.87 18.11 8.85
C ASN A 114 -28.87 18.10 7.30
N LEU A 115 -28.58 16.96 6.65
CA LEU A 115 -28.60 16.89 5.17
C LEU A 115 -30.01 16.58 4.64
N ASP A 116 -30.64 17.57 4.01
CA ASP A 116 -32.01 17.48 3.48
C ASP A 116 -32.15 16.52 2.28
N TRP A 117 -31.05 16.24 1.56
CA TRP A 117 -31.06 15.38 0.39
C TRP A 117 -30.97 13.88 0.73
N MET A 118 -30.69 13.51 1.99
CA MET A 118 -30.61 12.11 2.41
C MET A 118 -31.87 11.66 3.15
N SER A 119 -32.35 10.47 2.80
CA SER A 119 -33.39 9.79 3.59
C SER A 119 -32.89 9.45 4.99
N GLU A 120 -33.80 9.38 5.96
CA GLU A 120 -33.46 8.99 7.34
C GLU A 120 -32.82 7.60 7.44
N THR A 121 -33.26 6.66 6.59
CA THR A 121 -32.64 5.33 6.47
C THR A 121 -31.19 5.40 6.02
N THR A 122 -30.85 6.32 5.12
CA THR A 122 -29.49 6.51 4.63
C THR A 122 -28.64 7.26 5.65
N LYS A 123 -29.19 8.29 6.30
CA LYS A 123 -28.52 9.01 7.40
C LYS A 123 -28.12 8.07 8.53
N SER A 124 -29.04 7.20 8.98
CA SER A 124 -28.76 6.22 10.03
C SER A 124 -27.61 5.28 9.66
N LYS A 125 -27.59 4.75 8.43
CA LYS A 125 -26.47 3.93 7.93
C LYS A 125 -25.16 4.71 7.82
N ALA A 126 -25.21 5.96 7.39
CA ALA A 126 -24.03 6.82 7.29
C ALA A 126 -23.43 7.14 8.67
N ILE A 127 -24.27 7.41 9.67
CA ILE A 127 -23.84 7.59 11.06
C ILE A 127 -23.25 6.29 11.60
N ALA A 128 -23.89 5.15 11.37
CA ALA A 128 -23.36 3.85 11.80
C ALA A 128 -21.96 3.58 11.21
N LYS A 129 -21.75 3.90 9.93
CA LYS A 129 -20.43 3.82 9.28
C LYS A 129 -19.43 4.77 9.93
N LEU A 130 -19.83 6.01 10.23
CA LEU A 130 -18.98 7.02 10.85
C LEU A 130 -18.53 6.60 12.25
N GLU A 131 -19.41 6.04 13.07
CA GLU A 131 -19.09 5.54 14.42
C GLU A 131 -18.17 4.30 14.36
N ALA A 132 -18.30 3.48 13.32
CA ALA A 132 -17.44 2.31 13.11
C ALA A 132 -16.02 2.66 12.60
N MET A 133 -15.76 3.91 12.18
CA MET A 133 -14.43 4.32 11.73
C MET A 133 -13.42 4.30 12.89
N LYS A 134 -12.26 3.70 12.66
CA LYS A 134 -11.12 3.73 13.58
C LYS A 134 -10.12 4.78 13.11
N PHE A 135 -9.67 5.64 14.03
CA PHE A 135 -8.62 6.62 13.76
C PHE A 135 -7.27 6.04 14.16
N ASN A 136 -6.33 5.95 13.21
CA ASN A 136 -4.97 5.53 13.47
C ASN A 136 -4.09 6.78 13.65
N ILE A 137 -3.69 7.09 14.89
CA ILE A 137 -3.02 8.35 15.23
C ILE A 137 -1.66 8.09 15.88
N GLY A 138 -0.60 8.55 15.22
CA GLY A 138 0.78 8.40 15.67
C GLY A 138 1.28 6.97 15.50
N TYR A 139 0.98 6.10 16.47
CA TYR A 139 1.47 4.73 16.55
C TYR A 139 0.39 3.77 17.08
N PRO A 140 0.47 2.46 16.81
CA PRO A 140 -0.49 1.46 17.33
C PRO A 140 -0.50 1.41 18.87
N ASP A 141 -1.68 1.22 19.47
CA ASP A 141 -1.80 1.01 20.94
C ASP A 141 -1.35 -0.40 21.38
N ALA A 142 -1.33 -1.35 20.45
CA ALA A 142 -0.95 -2.75 20.63
C ALA A 142 -0.08 -3.23 19.46
#